data_AF-A0A453GB50-F1
#
_entry.id   AF-A0A453GB50-F1
#
_cell.length_a   1.000
_cell.length_b   1.000
_cell.length_c   1.000
_cell.angle_alpha   90.00
_cell.angle_beta   90.00
_cell.angle_gamma   90.00
#
_symmetry.space_group_name_H-M   'P 1'
#
loop_
_entity.id
_entity.type
_entity.pdbx_description
1 polymer ?
#
loop_
_entity_poly.entity_id
_entity_poly.type
_entity_poly.pdbx_seq_one_letter_code
_entity_poly.pdbx_strand_id
1 'polypeptide(L)' 'MEGKAYHKRVVSRLIALPGDLVRLRGTTELLEVPEGHCWVEGDNPSQSKDSRTYGPVPLSCWRGRSHT' A
#
# COMPACT_ATOMS: atom_id res chain seq x y z
N MET A 1 -24.61 -20.52 14.67
CA MET A 1 -24.50 -19.16 14.11
C MET A 1 -23.05 -18.96 13.70
N GLU A 2 -22.71 -19.31 12.46
CA GLU A 2 -21.33 -19.16 11.96
C GLU A 2 -21.07 -17.70 11.61
N GLY A 3 -20.19 -17.06 12.38
CA GLY A 3 -19.69 -15.72 12.10
C GLY A 3 -18.88 -15.75 10.81
N LYS A 4 -19.47 -15.29 9.70
CA LYS A 4 -18.73 -15.07 8.46
C LYS A 4 -17.73 -13.94 8.70
N ALA A 5 -16.46 -14.29 8.85
CA ALA A 5 -15.36 -13.33 8.91
C ALA A 5 -15.36 -12.52 7.61
N TYR A 6 -15.71 -11.23 7.72
CA TYR A 6 -15.74 -10.31 6.60
C TYR A 6 -14.28 -9.97 6.25
N HIS A 7 -13.66 -10.73 5.35
CA HIS A 7 -12.37 -10.36 4.78
C HIS A 7 -12.58 -9.12 3.91
N LYS A 8 -12.42 -7.93 4.50
CA LYS A 8 -12.38 -6.66 3.78
C LYS A 8 -11.18 -6.70 2.83
N ARG A 9 -11.41 -7.12 1.59
CA ARG A 9 -10.43 -7.03 0.51
C ARG A 9 -10.24 -5.56 0.20
N VAL A 10 -9.19 -4.97 0.74
CA VAL A 10 -8.77 -3.61 0.37
C VAL A 10 -8.03 -3.75 -0.95
N VAL A 11 -8.57 -3.15 -2.01
CA VAL A 11 -7.86 -3.00 -3.27
C VAL A 11 -6.90 -1.83 -3.11
N SER A 12 -5.61 -2.11 -3.22
CA SER A 12 -4.54 -1.11 -3.18
C SER A 12 -3.69 -1.26 -4.44
N ARG A 13 -3.32 -0.12 -5.05
CA ARG A 13 -2.43 -0.08 -6.21
C ARG A 13 -0.98 0.00 -5.77
N LEU A 14 -0.11 -0.75 -6.45
CA LEU A 14 1.34 -0.59 -6.36
C LEU A 14 1.73 0.70 -7.09
N ILE A 15 2.40 1.61 -6.39
CA ILE A 15 2.79 2.92 -6.92
C ILE A 15 4.30 2.97 -7.19
N ALA A 16 5.10 2.38 -6.30
CA ALA A 16 6.56 2.43 -6.37
C ALA A 16 7.21 1.17 -5.77
N LEU A 17 8.39 0.82 -6.27
CA LEU A 17 9.21 -0.35 -5.93
C LEU A 17 10.53 0.10 -5.28
N PRO A 18 11.36 -0.83 -4.75
CA PRO A 18 12.66 -0.47 -4.17
C PRO A 18 13.51 0.42 -5.07
N GLY A 19 14.07 1.49 -4.52
CA GLY A 19 14.88 2.49 -5.22
C GLY A 19 14.10 3.62 -5.89
N ASP A 20 12.76 3.51 -5.98
CA ASP A 20 11.93 4.61 -6.47
C ASP A 20 11.79 5.70 -5.42
N LEU A 21 11.66 6.95 -5.88
CA LEU A 21 11.37 8.11 -5.04
C LEU A 21 9.86 8.41 -5.05
N VAL A 22 9.26 8.48 -3.87
CA VAL A 22 7.86 8.90 -3.68
C VAL A 22 7.79 10.21 -2.92
N ARG A 23 6.88 11.09 -3.33
CA ARG A 23 6.68 12.37 -2.65
C ARG A 23 5.68 12.21 -1.50
N LEU A 24 6.09 12.63 -0.29
CA LEU A 24 5.22 12.58 0.87
C LEU A 24 4.12 13.64 0.78
N ARG A 25 2.86 13.23 0.99
CA ARG A 25 1.71 14.13 0.87
C ARG A 25 1.82 15.29 1.86
N GLY A 26 1.56 16.50 1.37
CA GLY A 26 1.60 17.72 2.17
C GLY A 26 3.02 18.26 2.42
N THR A 27 4.05 17.65 1.81
CA THR A 27 5.44 18.11 1.95
C THR A 27 6.13 18.25 0.57
N THR A 28 7.35 18.79 0.60
CA THR A 28 8.29 18.76 -0.54
C THR A 28 9.30 17.63 -0.42
N GLU A 29 9.19 16.78 0.60
CA GLU A 29 10.14 15.72 0.87
C GLU A 29 9.88 14.52 -0.05
N LEU A 30 10.99 13.90 -0.49
CA LEU A 30 10.99 12.65 -1.22
C LEU A 30 11.49 11.54 -0.29
N LEU A 31 10.82 10.41 -0.33
CA LEU A 31 11.21 9.20 0.36
C LEU A 31 11.61 8.17 -0.70
N GLU A 32 12.80 7.62 -0.56
CA GLU A 32 13.22 6.44 -1.33
C GLU A 32 12.60 5.19 -0.73
N VAL A 33 11.98 4.36 -1.57
CA VAL A 33 11.42 3.09 -1.15
C VAL A 33 12.57 2.12 -0.82
N PRO A 34 12.67 1.62 0.43
CA PRO A 34 13.76 0.72 0.80
C PRO A 34 13.69 -0.63 0.06
N GLU A 35 14.83 -1.32 0.00
CA GLU A 35 14.87 -2.72 -0.45
C GLU A 35 13.87 -3.60 0.32
N GLY A 36 13.24 -4.52 -0.41
CA GLY A 36 12.21 -5.42 0.13
C GLY A 36 10.86 -4.77 0.43
N HIS A 37 10.67 -3.47 0.16
CA HIS A 37 9.43 -2.74 0.40
C HIS A 37 8.81 -2.20 -0.89
N CYS A 38 7.55 -1.82 -0.83
CA CYS A 38 6.86 -1.10 -1.89
C CYS A 38 5.98 0.01 -1.33
N TRP A 39 5.66 1.00 -2.16
CA TRP A 39 4.67 2.01 -1.84
C TRP A 39 3.33 1.62 -2.46
N VAL A 40 2.29 1.54 -1.64
CA VAL A 40 0.93 1.22 -2.10
C VAL A 40 -0.04 2.31 -1.70
N GLU A 41 -0.96 2.65 -2.60
CA GLU A 41 -2.04 3.60 -2.31
C GLU A 41 -3.39 2.99 -2.67
N GLY A 42 -4.37 3.14 -1.76
CA GLY A 42 -5.75 2.76 -2.04
C GLY A 42 -6.48 3.77 -2.91
N ASP A 43 -7.45 3.27 -3.67
CA ASP A 43 -8.27 4.05 -4.61
C ASP A 43 -9.20 5.04 -3.91
N ASN A 44 -9.44 4.86 -2.61
CA ASN A 44 -10.24 5.78 -1.80
C ASN A 44 -9.40 6.34 -0.62
N PRO A 45 -8.72 7.48 -0.81
CA PRO A 45 -7.83 8.08 0.19
C PRO A 45 -8.51 8.40 1.53
N SER A 46 -9.84 8.58 1.54
CA SER A 46 -10.61 8.87 2.75
C SER A 46 -10.89 7.64 3.62
N GLN A 47 -10.74 6.44 3.07
CA GLN A 47 -11.08 5.17 3.74
C GLN A 47 -9.95 4.13 3.68
N SER A 48 -8.89 4.39 2.92
CA SER A 48 -7.75 3.48 2.78
C SER A 48 -6.66 3.78 3.81
N LYS A 49 -6.34 2.74 4.57
CA LYS A 49 -5.17 2.66 5.43
C LYS A 49 -4.03 2.10 4.55
N ASP A 50 -3.15 2.97 4.05
CA ASP A 50 -2.12 2.63 3.05
C ASP A 50 -0.75 3.26 3.34
N SER A 51 0.18 3.24 2.38
CA SER A 51 1.54 3.73 2.58
C SER A 51 1.62 5.21 2.92
N ARG A 52 0.61 6.01 2.59
CA ARG A 52 0.55 7.42 3.03
C ARG A 52 0.39 7.56 4.54
N THR A 53 -0.13 6.52 5.21
CA THR A 53 -0.34 6.49 6.66
C THR A 53 0.79 5.74 7.38
N TYR A 54 1.26 4.62 6.81
CA TYR A 54 2.23 3.74 7.48
C TYR A 54 3.65 3.78 6.90
N GLY A 55 3.84 4.44 5.76
CA GLY A 55 5.08 4.36 4.98
C GLY A 55 5.14 3.12 4.07
N PRO A 56 6.32 2.82 3.51
CA PRO A 56 6.53 1.67 2.65
C PRO A 56 6.11 0.36 3.35
N VAL A 57 5.49 -0.55 2.61
CA VAL A 57 5.04 -1.85 3.14
C VAL A 57 5.94 -2.98 2.62
N PRO A 58 6.21 -4.04 3.41
CA PRO A 58 6.99 -5.17 2.94
C PRO A 58 6.35 -5.85 1.73
N LEU A 59 7.15 -6.17 0.71
CA LEU A 59 6.69 -6.91 -0.48
C LEU A 59 6.09 -8.28 -0.13
N SER A 60 6.52 -8.88 0.98
CA SER A 60 5.97 -10.15 1.50
C SER A 60 4.51 -10.05 1.93
N CYS A 61 4.07 -8.87 2.38
CA CYS A 61 2.68 -8.58 2.72
C CYS A 61 1.83 -8.26 1.47
N TRP A 62 2.48 -7.85 0.38
CA TRP A 62 1.82 -7.60 -0.89
C TRP A 62 1.54 -8.94 -1.61
N ARG A 63 0.44 -9.57 -1.23
CA ARG A 63 -0.03 -10.80 -1.86
C ARG A 63 -0.84 -10.43 -3.10
N GLY A 64 -0.17 -10.28 -4.25
CA GLY A 64 -0.82 -10.07 -5.54
C GLY A 64 -1.84 -11.19 -5.82
N ARG A 65 -3.13 -10.89 -5.67
CA ARG A 65 -4.22 -11.74 -6.15
C ARG A 65 -5.22 -10.88 -6.92
N SER A 66 -4.97 -10.77 -8.21
CA SER A 66 -6.01 -10.64 -9.22
C SER A 66 -5.85 -11.84 -10.15
N HIS A 67 -6.57 -12.92 -9.86
CA HIS A 67 -6.85 -13.93 -10.87
C HIS A 67 -8.16 -13.51 -11.53
N THR A 68 -8.07 -13.33 -12.85
CA THR A 68 -9.11 -13.22 -13.90
C THR A 68 -10.56 -13.11 -13.46
#